data_AF-A0A1G1EAH5-F1
#
_entry.id   AF-A0A1G1EAH5-F1
#
_cell.length_a   1.000
_cell.length_b   1.000
_cell.length_c   1.000
_cell.angle_alpha   90.00
_cell.angle_beta   90.00
_cell.angle_gamma   90.00
#
_symmetry.space_group_name_H-M   'P 1'
#
loop_
_entity.id
_entity.type
_entity.pdbx_description
1 polymer ?
#
loop_
_entity_poly.entity_id
_entity_poly.type
_entity_poly.pdbx_seq_one_letter_code
_entity_poly.pdbx_strand_id
1 'polypeptide(L)'
;MSSPISLHPFLSHFPPALFLAGLVLLALAKKRNHSGFAAAASLDFSLGFLAAVIAAFSGMLSVDMGTKTALQVESHQGYSFIFTVLYGFCTVFSYTKTYSGAALVFYILNLIAMCASVYSGYLLVFHSMG
;
A
#
# COMPACT_ATOMS: atom_id res chain seq x y z
N MET A 1 -1.44 -15.89 21.93
CA MET A 1 -1.58 -14.45 21.65
C MET A 1 -0.29 -13.99 21.00
N SER A 2 -0.24 -13.93 19.66
CA SER A 2 0.94 -13.45 18.94
C SER A 2 1.02 -11.94 19.10
N SER A 3 2.13 -11.43 19.62
CA SER A 3 2.35 -10.01 19.93
C SER A 3 2.02 -9.14 18.70
N PRO A 4 1.43 -7.93 18.86
CA PRO A 4 1.18 -7.00 17.75
C PRO A 4 2.43 -6.72 16.89
N ILE A 5 3.62 -6.90 17.46
CA ILE A 5 4.93 -6.82 16.82
C ILE A 5 5.15 -7.90 15.74
N SER A 6 4.58 -9.10 15.88
CA SER A 6 4.71 -10.19 14.90
C SER A 6 3.72 -10.09 13.73
N LEU A 7 2.67 -9.28 13.85
CA LEU A 7 1.68 -9.02 12.80
C LEU A 7 2.07 -7.85 11.88
N HIS A 8 2.90 -6.94 12.38
CA HIS A 8 3.30 -5.72 11.66
C HIS A 8 4.03 -6.01 10.32
N PRO A 9 4.93 -7.01 10.21
CA PRO A 9 5.52 -7.36 8.91
C PRO A 9 4.46 -7.89 7.94
N PHE A 10 3.55 -8.74 8.40
CA PHE A 10 2.50 -9.32 7.55
C PHE A 10 1.53 -8.22 7.04
N LEU A 11 1.13 -7.30 7.92
CA LEU A 11 0.27 -6.16 7.58
C LEU A 11 0.96 -5.11 6.70
N SER A 12 2.29 -4.99 6.72
CA SER A 12 3.02 -4.06 5.86
C SER A 12 3.28 -4.61 4.45
N HIS A 13 3.36 -5.93 4.26
CA HIS A 13 3.60 -6.54 2.95
C HIS A 13 2.31 -6.89 2.20
N PHE A 14 1.21 -7.07 2.93
CA PHE A 14 -0.09 -7.43 2.38
C PHE A 14 -0.69 -6.35 1.46
N PRO A 15 -0.66 -5.04 1.79
CA PRO A 15 -1.17 -4.00 0.90
C PRO A 15 -0.38 -3.87 -0.42
N PRO A 16 0.97 -3.82 -0.43
CA PRO A 16 1.75 -3.84 -1.68
C PRO A 16 1.45 -5.06 -2.56
N ALA A 17 1.31 -6.24 -1.95
CA ALA A 17 1.02 -7.47 -2.68
C ALA A 17 -0.35 -7.43 -3.37
N LEU A 18 -1.39 -7.00 -2.64
CA LEU A 18 -2.73 -6.83 -3.20
C LEU A 18 -2.79 -5.72 -4.25
N PHE A 19 -1.99 -4.66 -4.11
CA PHE A 19 -1.90 -3.62 -5.10
C PHE A 19 -1.32 -4.15 -6.42
N LEU A 20 -0.22 -4.91 -6.35
CA LEU A 20 0.38 -5.53 -7.53
C LEU A 20 -0.56 -6.57 -8.17
N ALA A 21 -1.20 -7.41 -7.35
CA ALA A 21 -2.19 -8.39 -7.82
C ALA A 21 -3.35 -7.71 -8.55
N GLY A 22 -3.91 -6.64 -7.97
CA GLY A 22 -4.96 -5.84 -8.59
C GLY A 22 -4.54 -5.21 -9.92
N LEU A 23 -3.31 -4.69 -10.04
CA LEU A 23 -2.78 -4.18 -11.31
C LEU A 23 -2.64 -5.27 -12.38
N VAL A 24 -2.17 -6.45 -12.00
CA VAL A 24 -2.08 -7.61 -12.91
C VAL A 24 -3.48 -8.03 -13.37
N LEU A 25 -4.44 -8.08 -12.47
CA LEU A 25 -5.83 -8.40 -12.79
C LEU A 25 -6.47 -7.35 -13.71
N LEU A 26 -6.18 -6.05 -13.52
CA LEU A 26 -6.61 -5.00 -14.45
C LEU A 26 -5.99 -5.16 -15.84
N ALA A 27 -4.69 -5.49 -15.91
CA ALA A 27 -4.03 -5.77 -17.18
C ALA A 27 -4.64 -6.99 -17.89
N LEU A 28 -4.96 -8.05 -17.13
CA LEU A 28 -5.64 -9.24 -17.64
C LEU A 28 -7.08 -8.95 -18.07
N ALA A 29 -7.82 -8.16 -17.30
CA ALA A 29 -9.18 -7.72 -17.63
C ALA A 29 -9.20 -6.99 -18.98
N LYS A 30 -8.27 -6.06 -19.19
CA LYS A 30 -8.11 -5.34 -20.46
C LYS A 30 -7.69 -6.27 -21.60
N LYS A 31 -6.78 -7.22 -21.37
CA LYS A 31 -6.30 -8.15 -22.39
C LYS A 31 -7.33 -9.20 -22.79
N ARG A 32 -8.14 -9.67 -21.84
CA ARG A 32 -9.09 -10.79 -22.01
C ARG A 32 -10.53 -10.34 -22.20
N ASN A 33 -10.84 -9.03 -22.10
CA ASN A 33 -12.20 -8.48 -22.13
C ASN A 33 -13.19 -9.19 -21.17
N HIS A 34 -12.67 -9.70 -20.05
CA HIS A 34 -13.46 -10.40 -19.05
C HIS A 34 -13.75 -9.47 -17.86
N SER A 35 -15.02 -9.12 -17.67
CA SER A 35 -15.49 -8.24 -16.59
C SER A 35 -15.21 -8.80 -15.19
N GLY A 36 -15.15 -10.13 -15.04
CA GLY A 36 -14.83 -10.79 -13.76
C GLY A 36 -13.43 -10.42 -13.22
N PHE A 37 -12.44 -10.23 -14.09
CA PHE A 37 -11.09 -9.83 -13.66
C PHE A 37 -11.05 -8.37 -13.17
N ALA A 38 -11.88 -7.49 -13.73
CA ALA A 38 -11.99 -6.12 -13.25
C ALA A 38 -12.61 -6.06 -11.86
N ALA A 39 -13.67 -6.84 -11.61
CA ALA A 39 -14.29 -6.95 -10.29
C ALA A 39 -13.32 -7.54 -9.25
N ALA A 40 -12.55 -8.57 -9.62
CA ALA A 40 -11.51 -9.14 -8.76
C ALA A 40 -10.41 -8.11 -8.43
N ALA A 41 -9.98 -7.32 -9.42
CA ALA A 41 -9.00 -6.26 -9.19
C ALA A 41 -9.51 -5.18 -8.22
N SER A 42 -10.78 -4.77 -8.35
CA SER A 42 -11.39 -3.80 -7.43
C SER A 42 -11.52 -4.34 -6.00
N LEU A 43 -11.79 -5.65 -5.86
CA LEU A 43 -11.80 -6.31 -4.56
C LEU A 43 -10.40 -6.32 -3.94
N ASP A 44 -9.38 -6.70 -4.69
CA ASP A 44 -7.98 -6.69 -4.24
C ASP A 44 -7.56 -5.28 -3.82
N PHE A 45 -7.94 -4.26 -4.59
CA PHE A 45 -7.68 -2.87 -4.22
C PHE A 45 -8.41 -2.44 -2.95
N SER A 46 -9.63 -2.90 -2.72
CA SER A 46 -10.38 -2.60 -1.50
C SER A 46 -9.77 -3.25 -0.27
N LEU A 47 -9.41 -4.53 -0.37
CA LEU A 47 -8.75 -5.28 0.72
C LEU A 47 -7.37 -4.70 1.03
N GLY A 48 -6.59 -4.37 -0.01
CA GLY A 48 -5.27 -3.78 0.16
C GLY A 48 -5.34 -2.37 0.73
N PHE A 49 -6.31 -1.55 0.31
CA PHE A 49 -6.52 -0.23 0.91
C PHE A 49 -6.90 -0.33 2.40
N LEU A 50 -7.83 -1.22 2.76
CA LEU A 50 -8.19 -1.43 4.17
C LEU A 50 -6.98 -1.86 5.00
N ALA A 51 -6.18 -2.78 4.48
CA ALA A 51 -4.95 -3.21 5.14
C ALA A 51 -3.92 -2.08 5.26
N ALA A 52 -3.78 -1.23 4.25
CA ALA A 52 -2.88 -0.07 4.27
C ALA A 52 -3.30 0.96 5.33
N VAL A 53 -4.61 1.18 5.49
CA VAL A 53 -5.18 2.04 6.54
C VAL A 53 -4.85 1.46 7.92
N ILE A 54 -5.10 0.17 8.14
CA ILE A 54 -4.79 -0.50 9.41
C ILE A 54 -3.29 -0.42 9.72
N ALA A 55 -2.43 -0.65 8.73
CA ALA A 55 -0.99 -0.56 8.87
C ALA A 55 -0.51 0.86 9.21
N ALA A 56 -1.09 1.88 8.55
CA ALA A 56 -0.75 3.29 8.82
C ALA A 56 -1.13 3.71 10.25
N PHE A 57 -2.34 3.35 10.72
CA PHE A 57 -2.76 3.63 12.09
C PHE A 57 -1.93 2.84 13.13
N SER A 58 -1.64 1.57 12.85
CA SER A 58 -0.78 0.76 13.74
C SER A 58 0.63 1.33 13.85
N GLY A 59 1.20 1.83 12.75
CA GLY A 59 2.52 2.47 12.75
C GLY A 59 2.54 3.76 13.56
N MET A 60 1.52 4.61 13.41
CA MET A 60 1.37 5.84 14.20
C MET A 60 1.28 5.58 15.70
N LEU A 61 0.46 4.60 16.12
CA LEU A 61 0.33 4.23 17.54
C LEU A 61 1.65 3.71 18.12
N SER A 62 2.47 3.00 17.33
CA SER A 62 3.77 2.50 17.80
C SER A 62 4.75 3.64 18.14
N VAL A 63 4.73 4.74 17.37
CA VAL A 63 5.57 5.92 17.62
C VAL A 63 5.10 6.66 18.88
N ASP A 64 3.78 6.81 19.04
CA ASP A 64 3.18 7.49 20.20
C ASP A 64 3.45 6.75 21.53
N MET A 65 3.52 5.41 21.51
CA MET A 65 3.91 4.61 22.68
C MET A 65 5.43 4.64 22.99
N GLY A 66 6.22 5.48 22.32
CA GLY A 66 7.64 5.68 22.62
C GLY A 66 8.56 4.51 22.25
N THR A 67 8.10 3.58 21.40
CA THR A 67 8.88 2.38 21.03
C THR A 67 9.94 2.62 19.95
N LYS A 68 9.90 3.77 19.25
CA LYS A 68 10.90 4.20 18.25
C LYS A 68 11.03 5.74 18.26
N THR A 69 12.21 6.28 18.01
CA THR A 69 12.43 7.74 17.94
C THR A 69 11.82 8.34 16.68
N ALA A 70 11.03 9.42 16.83
CA ALA A 70 10.27 10.08 15.75
C ALA A 70 11.10 10.39 14.50
N LEU A 71 12.36 10.83 14.67
CA LEU A 71 13.22 11.32 13.59
C LEU A 71 13.70 10.22 12.63
N GLN A 72 13.78 8.95 13.07
CA GLN A 72 14.17 7.83 12.22
C GLN A 72 12.97 7.26 11.43
N VAL A 73 11.75 7.37 11.96
CA VAL A 73 10.55 6.71 11.40
C VAL A 73 9.74 7.64 10.49
N GLU A 74 9.94 8.96 10.60
CA GLU A 74 9.14 9.98 9.90
C GLU A 74 9.11 9.81 8.38
N SER A 75 10.26 9.53 7.74
CA SER A 75 10.32 9.37 6.28
C SER A 75 9.55 8.13 5.79
N HIS A 76 9.76 6.97 6.42
CA HIS A 76 9.06 5.74 6.09
C HIS A 76 7.55 5.83 6.37
N GLN A 77 7.19 6.47 7.47
CA GLN A 77 5.79 6.71 7.82
C GLN A 77 5.13 7.69 6.83
N GLY A 78 5.84 8.73 6.40
CA GLY A 78 5.38 9.68 5.38
C GLY A 78 5.09 9.02 4.03
N TYR A 79 6.03 8.20 3.52
CA TYR A 79 5.81 7.46 2.27
C TYR A 79 4.67 6.44 2.39
N SER A 80 4.55 5.76 3.53
CA SER A 80 3.47 4.79 3.77
C SER A 80 2.11 5.47 3.85
N PHE A 81 2.03 6.68 4.42
CA PHE A 81 0.81 7.48 4.44
C PHE A 81 0.41 7.96 3.05
N ILE A 82 1.37 8.47 2.26
CA ILE A 82 1.14 8.87 0.86
C ILE A 82 0.64 7.67 0.04
N PHE A 83 1.26 6.51 0.21
CA PHE A 83 0.81 5.26 -0.41
C PHE A 83 -0.64 4.96 -0.03
N THR A 84 -1.02 5.01 1.25
CA THR A 84 -2.41 4.77 1.67
C THR A 84 -3.40 5.74 1.01
N VAL A 85 -3.08 7.03 0.94
CA VAL A 85 -3.95 8.04 0.32
C VAL A 85 -4.11 7.78 -1.19
N LEU A 86 -3.00 7.56 -1.90
CA LEU A 86 -3.02 7.25 -3.33
C LEU A 86 -3.74 5.93 -3.62
N TYR A 87 -3.60 4.93 -2.74
CA TYR A 87 -4.33 3.68 -2.83
C TYR A 87 -5.84 3.91 -2.74
N GLY A 88 -6.31 4.76 -1.82
CA GLY A 88 -7.73 5.14 -1.77
C GLY A 88 -8.26 5.66 -3.11
N PHE A 89 -7.51 6.55 -3.78
CA PHE A 89 -7.86 7.00 -5.13
C PHE A 89 -7.86 5.86 -6.15
N CYS A 90 -6.85 4.98 -6.13
CA CYS A 90 -6.77 3.81 -7.00
C CYS A 90 -8.00 2.90 -6.86
N THR A 91 -8.44 2.66 -5.62
CA THR A 91 -9.64 1.89 -5.30
C THR A 91 -10.89 2.55 -5.87
N VAL A 92 -11.09 3.85 -5.64
CA VAL A 92 -12.24 4.59 -6.19
C VAL A 92 -12.24 4.58 -7.73
N PHE A 93 -11.08 4.80 -8.36
CA PHE A 93 -10.98 4.75 -9.82
C PHE A 93 -11.28 3.36 -10.37
N SER A 94 -10.93 2.30 -9.65
CA SER A 94 -11.21 0.93 -10.10
C SER A 94 -12.71 0.64 -10.24
N TYR A 95 -13.56 1.28 -9.44
CA TYR A 95 -15.02 1.12 -9.50
C TYR A 95 -15.71 2.09 -10.47
N THR A 96 -15.08 3.23 -10.78
CA THR A 96 -15.74 4.32 -11.51
C THR A 96 -15.20 4.50 -12.92
N LYS A 97 -13.88 4.66 -13.08
CA LYS A 97 -13.22 4.99 -14.35
C LYS A 97 -11.85 4.32 -14.45
N THR A 98 -11.85 2.99 -14.39
CA THR A 98 -10.68 2.11 -14.24
C THR A 98 -9.55 2.38 -15.22
N TYR A 99 -9.86 2.68 -16.49
CA TYR A 99 -8.86 2.89 -17.54
C TYR A 99 -8.72 4.34 -17.99
N SER A 100 -9.24 5.29 -17.20
CA SER A 100 -9.07 6.72 -17.51
C SER A 100 -7.61 7.15 -17.37
N GLY A 101 -7.21 8.20 -18.11
CA GLY A 101 -5.85 8.75 -17.99
C GLY A 101 -5.51 9.15 -16.55
N ALA A 102 -6.47 9.73 -15.82
CA ALA A 102 -6.32 10.03 -14.40
C ALA A 102 -6.06 8.77 -13.56
N ALA A 103 -6.85 7.70 -13.75
CA ALA A 103 -6.66 6.44 -13.03
C ALA A 103 -5.24 5.86 -13.25
N LEU A 104 -4.75 5.88 -14.49
CA LEU A 104 -3.39 5.42 -14.82
C LEU A 104 -2.32 6.25 -14.10
N VAL A 105 -2.49 7.58 -14.04
CA VAL A 105 -1.57 8.45 -13.27
C VAL A 105 -1.57 8.06 -11.80
N PHE A 106 -2.75 7.86 -11.18
CA PHE A 106 -2.82 7.42 -9.78
C PHE A 106 -2.21 6.04 -9.56
N TYR A 107 -2.41 5.07 -10.46
CA TYR A 107 -1.77 3.76 -10.37
C TYR A 107 -0.24 3.86 -10.42
N ILE A 108 0.31 4.70 -11.30
CA ILE A 108 1.75 4.93 -11.41
C ILE A 108 2.29 5.63 -10.15
N LEU A 109 1.63 6.70 -9.70
CA LEU A 109 2.03 7.43 -8.50
C LEU A 109 2.00 6.52 -7.26
N ASN A 110 0.96 5.69 -7.13
CA ASN A 110 0.85 4.76 -6.02
C ASN A 110 1.95 3.68 -6.07
N LEU A 111 2.32 3.21 -7.26
CA LEU A 111 3.45 2.29 -7.43
C LEU A 111 4.78 2.93 -7.01
N ILE A 112 5.00 4.21 -7.35
CA ILE A 112 6.20 4.96 -6.93
C ILE A 112 6.21 5.12 -5.41
N ALA A 113 5.09 5.51 -4.80
CA ALA A 113 4.97 5.66 -3.36
C ALA A 113 5.20 4.33 -2.62
N MET A 114 4.69 3.22 -3.16
CA MET A 114 4.96 1.87 -2.68
C MET A 114 6.47 1.56 -2.69
N CYS A 115 7.15 1.79 -3.81
CA CYS A 115 8.59 1.57 -3.93
C CYS A 115 9.40 2.45 -2.96
N ALA A 116 9.01 3.71 -2.79
CA ALA A 116 9.64 4.62 -1.83
C ALA A 116 9.44 4.17 -0.37
N SER A 117 8.24 3.69 -0.01
CA SER A 117 7.95 3.12 1.31
C SER A 117 8.78 1.86 1.57
N VAL A 118 8.89 0.96 0.59
CA VAL A 118 9.73 -0.25 0.69
C VAL A 118 11.21 0.11 0.84
N TYR A 119 11.72 1.02 0.02
CA TYR A 119 13.12 1.43 0.07
C TYR A 119 13.48 2.13 1.38
N SER A 120 12.64 3.07 1.85
CA SER A 120 12.83 3.71 3.15
C SER A 120 12.74 2.72 4.31
N GLY A 121 11.86 1.72 4.22
CA GLY A 121 11.78 0.62 5.19
C GLY A 121 13.05 -0.23 5.22
N TYR A 122 13.64 -0.53 4.06
CA TYR A 122 14.92 -1.22 3.97
C TYR A 122 16.05 -0.41 4.62
N LEU A 123 16.16 0.89 4.32
CA LEU A 123 17.16 1.77 4.93
C LEU A 123 17.03 1.81 6.46
N LEU A 124 15.80 1.84 6.98
CA LEU A 124 15.53 1.79 8.42
C LEU A 124 16.09 0.53 9.08
N VAL A 125 16.00 -0.64 8.42
CA VAL A 125 16.46 -1.91 8.99
C VAL A 125 17.97 -2.09 8.85
N PHE A 126 18.54 -1.73 7.69
CA PHE A 126 19.92 -2.13 7.34
C PHE A 126 20.95 -0.99 7.38
N HIS A 127 20.53 0.28 7.36
CA HIS A 127 21.44 1.44 7.45
C HIS A 127 21.40 2.17 8.80
N SER A 128 20.45 1.86 9.69
CA SER A 128 20.43 2.42 11.05
C SER A 128 21.33 1.69 12.06
N MET A 129 21.98 0.59 11.65
CA MET A 129 22.90 -0.21 12.49
C MET A 129 24.39 0.11 12.29
N GLY A 130 24.72 1.26 11.70
CA GLY A 130 26.08 1.75 11.50
C GLY A 130 26.47 2.81 12.51
#